data_AF-A0AAW5VD95-F1
#
_entry.id   AF-A0AAW5VD95-F1
#
_cell.length_a   1.000
_cell.length_b   1.000
_cell.length_c   1.000
_cell.angle_alpha   90.00
_cell.angle_beta   90.00
_cell.angle_gamma   90.00
#
_symmetry.space_group_name_H-M   'P 1'
#
loop_
_entity.id
_entity.type
_entity.pdbx_description
1 polymer ?
#
loop_
_entity_poly.entity_id
_entity_poly.type
_entity_poly.pdbx_seq_one_letter_code
_entity_poly.pdbx_strand_id
1 'polypeptide(L)'
;MHLKRLILIPLIFITSFTFYCNPLNSKKEKNDDLILLLGLYSLLGGSCFTGPDLWARDLVSQSSVCVPVELVGEGTNVVVYKERSLSVNYDLAKFAKDFDTITYPKLITTFGTPSDVDGNGKVKILVMDIKDGATANSAYVAGYYDPVNFFPDNFLSPIRSNYAEVLYLDGKELIAALSRDPNAFASTAAHEFQHLLRYPRMRAANQTDELWINEGTSEVASDIAGYGPQTSRLDCYSGVNDSRCTDGINGVSLLDWDNNSSNVLKQYSFAYVFMRYLYDSSGTTESERQSFFRNSVIGIGGIRANSTGSLMSLFRNSANFNSTLLGSQNSEVFFRIYALLVTQSFGLTNNLSSVEYVNADGASATPVDLSSVSGNYLLANSPSLSRIITNPIVPTINRSSIKQGATNFYTTAWGTPTIPGSTRKNYGRVTGAGNKGVFFWADSPSGFNASTKYVSTNTEGTSQSVPKKPRSLKSVIEETPHSGPTPICGIEFINDSARTFESIPIE
;
A
#
# COMPACT_ATOMS: atom_id res chain seq x y z
N MET A 1 61.21 18.72 12.06
CA MET A 1 62.60 19.03 11.65
C MET A 1 62.81 18.44 10.26
N HIS A 2 63.21 19.27 9.28
CA HIS A 2 63.51 19.00 7.85
C HIS A 2 62.36 18.46 6.95
N LEU A 3 61.80 19.13 5.93
CA LEU A 3 62.23 20.00 4.81
C LEU A 3 62.41 19.24 3.46
N LYS A 4 61.41 19.42 2.57
CA LYS A 4 61.38 19.54 1.10
C LYS A 4 62.29 18.65 0.21
N ARG A 5 61.73 18.04 -0.86
CA ARG A 5 61.68 18.60 -2.24
C ARG A 5 61.11 17.63 -3.30
N LEU A 6 60.34 18.23 -4.22
CA LEU A 6 59.97 17.82 -5.58
C LEU A 6 61.18 17.53 -6.48
N ILE A 7 61.06 16.60 -7.44
CA ILE A 7 61.75 16.64 -8.75
C ILE A 7 60.77 16.20 -9.86
N LEU A 8 60.86 16.89 -11.00
CA LEU A 8 60.04 16.93 -12.21
C LEU A 8 60.86 16.34 -13.41
N ILE A 9 60.26 15.44 -14.24
CA ILE A 9 60.36 15.21 -15.74
C ILE A 9 61.81 14.98 -16.33
N PRO A 10 62.13 14.53 -17.60
CA PRO A 10 61.30 14.24 -18.78
C PRO A 10 61.76 13.20 -19.89
N LEU A 11 60.99 13.18 -21.01
CA LEU A 11 61.27 12.83 -22.45
C LEU A 11 61.55 11.34 -22.87
N ILE A 12 60.75 10.66 -23.73
CA ILE A 12 60.51 10.69 -25.22
C ILE A 12 61.73 10.27 -26.10
N PHE A 13 61.65 9.14 -26.85
CA PHE A 13 61.68 9.04 -28.34
C PHE A 13 61.79 7.58 -28.93
N ILE A 14 60.74 7.13 -29.62
CA ILE A 14 60.62 6.55 -30.99
C ILE A 14 61.83 5.79 -31.61
N THR A 15 61.70 4.54 -32.11
CA THR A 15 61.36 4.09 -33.50
C THR A 15 61.73 2.58 -33.55
N SER A 16 61.08 1.68 -34.30
CA SER A 16 61.19 1.56 -35.76
C SER A 16 60.16 0.59 -36.36
N PHE A 17 59.56 1.03 -37.47
CA PHE A 17 58.73 0.28 -38.40
C PHE A 17 59.57 -0.64 -39.30
N THR A 18 59.01 -1.78 -39.69
CA THR A 18 59.30 -2.42 -40.99
C THR A 18 57.99 -2.66 -41.74
N PHE A 19 57.91 -2.05 -42.92
CA PHE A 19 56.87 -2.21 -43.94
C PHE A 19 57.09 -3.48 -44.76
N TYR A 20 55.99 -4.13 -45.17
CA TYR A 20 55.89 -4.84 -46.44
C TYR A 20 54.64 -4.33 -47.18
N CYS A 21 54.79 -4.04 -48.47
CA CYS A 21 53.81 -3.47 -49.40
C CYS A 21 53.43 -4.58 -50.41
N ASN A 22 52.15 -4.98 -50.54
CA ASN A 22 51.09 -4.56 -51.50
C ASN A 22 50.83 -5.64 -52.58
N PRO A 23 49.72 -5.66 -53.37
CA PRO A 23 48.52 -4.79 -53.37
C PRO A 23 47.15 -5.53 -53.53
N LEU A 24 46.01 -4.85 -53.29
CA LEU A 24 44.85 -4.77 -54.22
C LEU A 24 43.67 -3.95 -53.62
N ASN A 25 42.89 -3.38 -54.53
CA ASN A 25 41.92 -2.30 -54.40
C ASN A 25 40.72 -2.49 -53.44
N SER A 26 40.36 -1.35 -52.84
CA SER A 26 39.02 -0.82 -52.49
C SER A 26 37.94 -1.75 -51.91
N LYS A 27 37.51 -1.42 -50.70
CA LYS A 27 36.19 -0.79 -50.48
C LYS A 27 36.18 -0.09 -49.12
N LYS A 28 35.66 1.14 -49.14
CA LYS A 28 35.34 1.96 -47.98
C LYS A 28 34.14 1.32 -47.29
N GLU A 29 34.36 0.34 -46.41
CA GLU A 29 33.30 -0.13 -45.52
C GLU A 29 33.10 0.90 -44.41
N LYS A 30 31.85 1.34 -44.33
CA LYS A 30 31.42 2.55 -43.66
C LYS A 30 31.47 2.32 -42.14
N ASN A 31 31.81 3.40 -41.44
CA ASN A 31 31.56 3.64 -40.02
C ASN A 31 30.05 3.57 -39.62
N ASP A 32 29.20 2.99 -40.47
CA ASP A 32 27.76 2.98 -40.29
C ASP A 32 27.35 2.01 -39.18
N ASP A 33 28.04 0.89 -38.97
CA ASP A 33 27.69 -0.07 -37.91
C ASP A 33 28.01 0.46 -36.50
N LEU A 34 29.10 1.21 -36.33
CA LEU A 34 29.44 1.82 -35.04
C LEU A 34 28.53 3.02 -34.72
N ILE A 35 28.14 3.79 -35.75
CA ILE A 35 27.16 4.87 -35.61
C ILE A 35 25.74 4.32 -35.44
N LEU A 36 25.39 3.18 -36.03
CA LEU A 36 24.14 2.47 -35.73
C LEU A 36 24.16 1.90 -34.31
N LEU A 37 25.28 1.33 -33.84
CA LEU A 37 25.38 0.79 -32.48
C LEU A 37 25.31 1.89 -31.43
N LEU A 38 26.03 3.01 -31.64
CA LEU A 38 25.98 4.20 -30.77
C LEU A 38 24.63 4.93 -30.89
N GLY A 39 24.03 4.93 -32.09
CA GLY A 39 22.68 5.42 -32.34
C GLY A 39 21.63 4.60 -31.61
N LEU A 40 21.67 3.27 -31.69
CA LEU A 40 20.80 2.36 -30.92
C LEU A 40 21.03 2.50 -29.41
N TYR A 41 22.29 2.64 -28.95
CA TYR A 41 22.58 2.91 -27.53
C TYR A 41 22.07 4.27 -27.07
N SER A 42 22.05 5.30 -27.92
CA SER A 42 21.45 6.60 -27.61
C SER A 42 19.92 6.59 -27.68
N LEU A 43 19.34 5.66 -28.44
CA LEU A 43 17.89 5.46 -28.57
C LEU A 43 17.32 4.56 -27.46
N LEU A 44 18.15 3.76 -26.78
CA LEU A 44 17.75 2.83 -25.71
C LEU A 44 18.39 3.13 -24.34
N GLY A 45 19.45 3.94 -24.28
CA GLY A 45 20.08 4.38 -23.05
C GLY A 45 19.32 5.54 -22.41
N GLY A 46 19.08 5.47 -21.10
CA GLY A 46 18.35 6.50 -20.37
C GLY A 46 19.24 7.69 -19.97
N SER A 47 18.65 8.88 -19.93
CA SER A 47 19.25 10.16 -19.57
C SER A 47 18.54 10.80 -18.37
N CYS A 48 18.57 10.15 -17.22
CA CYS A 48 17.84 10.62 -16.02
C CYS A 48 18.56 11.73 -15.23
N PHE A 49 19.79 12.08 -15.60
CA PHE A 49 20.53 13.16 -14.94
C PHE A 49 20.26 14.53 -15.55
N THR A 50 20.04 14.59 -16.86
CA THR A 50 19.95 15.85 -17.62
C THR A 50 18.87 15.81 -18.70
N GLY A 51 18.26 14.65 -18.94
CA GLY A 51 17.24 14.44 -19.95
C GLY A 51 15.86 14.18 -19.35
N PRO A 52 14.89 13.80 -20.19
CA PRO A 52 13.49 13.65 -19.82
C PRO A 52 13.17 12.30 -19.16
N ASP A 53 14.17 11.43 -19.00
CA ASP A 53 13.99 10.06 -18.51
C ASP A 53 13.85 10.04 -16.98
N LEU A 54 13.14 9.03 -16.48
CA LEU A 54 12.74 8.97 -15.07
C LEU A 54 13.51 7.88 -14.33
N TRP A 55 13.92 8.20 -13.11
CA TRP A 55 14.37 7.18 -12.16
C TRP A 55 13.18 6.34 -11.70
N ALA A 56 13.34 5.03 -11.67
CA ALA A 56 12.40 4.12 -11.04
C ALA A 56 13.16 3.18 -10.10
N ARG A 57 12.49 2.55 -9.15
CA ARG A 57 13.10 1.56 -8.27
C ARG A 57 13.05 0.18 -8.89
N ASP A 58 14.18 -0.50 -8.92
CA ASP A 58 14.25 -1.94 -9.12
C ASP A 58 14.03 -2.62 -7.78
N LEU A 59 12.90 -3.30 -7.65
CA LEU A 59 12.40 -3.89 -6.41
C LEU A 59 13.08 -5.21 -6.07
N VAL A 60 13.89 -5.77 -6.97
CA VAL A 60 14.74 -6.93 -6.70
C VAL A 60 16.04 -6.48 -6.04
N SER A 61 16.73 -5.55 -6.69
CA SER A 61 18.03 -5.02 -6.25
C SER A 61 17.91 -3.94 -5.16
N GLN A 62 16.74 -3.32 -5.03
CA GLN A 62 16.47 -2.16 -4.16
C GLN A 62 17.29 -0.91 -4.53
N SER A 63 17.72 -0.82 -5.79
CA SER A 63 18.45 0.32 -6.35
C SER A 63 17.62 1.02 -7.42
N SER A 64 17.97 2.27 -7.77
CA SER A 64 17.29 2.96 -8.85
C SER A 64 17.85 2.59 -10.21
N VAL A 65 16.95 2.47 -11.18
CA VAL A 65 17.25 2.29 -12.60
C VAL A 65 16.77 3.52 -13.35
N CYS A 66 17.55 3.95 -14.35
CA CYS A 66 17.13 4.99 -15.26
C CYS A 66 16.25 4.37 -16.34
N VAL A 67 15.01 4.82 -16.46
CA VAL A 67 14.02 4.30 -17.40
C VAL A 67 13.88 5.28 -18.56
N PRO A 68 14.29 4.91 -19.79
CA PRO A 68 14.02 5.71 -20.98
C PRO A 68 12.52 5.79 -21.22
N VAL A 69 11.98 7.01 -21.30
CA VAL A 69 10.54 7.21 -21.45
C VAL A 69 10.17 7.81 -22.79
N GLU A 70 8.90 7.68 -23.12
CA GLU A 70 8.21 8.48 -24.13
C GLU A 70 6.91 9.05 -23.55
N LEU A 71 6.57 10.27 -23.93
CA LEU A 71 5.33 10.93 -23.55
C LEU A 71 4.15 10.26 -24.28
N VAL A 72 3.12 9.89 -23.53
CA VAL A 72 1.91 9.26 -24.09
C VAL A 72 0.70 10.19 -24.05
N GLY A 73 0.57 10.98 -22.99
CA GLY A 73 -0.53 11.92 -22.85
C GLY A 73 -0.25 12.95 -21.79
N GLU A 74 -0.76 14.15 -22.00
CA GLU A 74 -0.64 15.26 -21.06
C GLU A 74 -2.01 15.90 -20.88
N GLY A 75 -2.44 15.97 -19.62
CA GLY A 75 -3.65 16.66 -19.19
C GLY A 75 -3.31 17.95 -18.45
N THR A 76 -4.29 18.51 -17.75
CA THR A 76 -4.08 19.72 -16.94
C THR A 76 -3.21 19.42 -15.72
N ASN A 77 -3.51 18.33 -15.01
CA ASN A 77 -2.94 17.97 -13.71
C ASN A 77 -2.00 16.76 -13.76
N VAL A 78 -1.97 16.03 -14.89
CA VAL A 78 -1.15 14.82 -15.01
C VAL A 78 -0.41 14.76 -16.33
N VAL A 79 0.73 14.08 -16.32
CA VAL A 79 1.48 13.70 -17.51
C VAL A 79 1.81 12.21 -17.43
N VAL A 80 1.50 11.47 -18.49
CA VAL A 80 1.67 10.02 -18.56
C VAL A 80 2.81 9.69 -19.51
N TYR A 81 3.80 8.99 -18.98
CA TYR A 81 4.94 8.45 -19.69
C TYR A 81 4.83 6.93 -19.77
N LYS A 82 5.41 6.35 -20.83
CA LYS A 82 5.64 4.92 -20.94
C LYS A 82 7.12 4.65 -21.11
N GLU A 83 7.61 3.56 -20.53
CA GLU A 83 8.91 3.01 -20.88
C GLU A 83 8.98 2.76 -22.40
N ARG A 84 10.05 3.25 -23.04
CA ARG A 84 10.19 3.22 -24.51
C ARG A 84 10.19 1.80 -25.07
N SER A 85 10.81 0.86 -24.38
CA SER A 85 10.87 -0.57 -24.73
C SER A 85 9.54 -1.32 -24.51
N LEU A 86 8.63 -0.78 -23.71
CA LEU A 86 7.42 -1.49 -23.32
C LEU A 86 6.39 -1.47 -24.45
N SER A 87 5.99 -2.63 -24.93
CA SER A 87 4.85 -2.76 -25.85
C SER A 87 3.56 -2.98 -25.07
N VAL A 88 2.55 -2.14 -25.31
CA VAL A 88 1.26 -2.20 -24.62
C VAL A 88 0.11 -2.24 -25.61
N ASN A 89 -0.90 -3.07 -25.32
CA ASN A 89 -2.18 -3.08 -26.04
C ASN A 89 -3.27 -2.45 -25.17
N TYR A 90 -3.07 -1.18 -24.80
CA TYR A 90 -3.99 -0.41 -23.96
C TYR A 90 -3.90 1.06 -24.35
N ASP A 91 -5.04 1.74 -24.40
CA ASP A 91 -5.11 3.15 -24.77
C ASP A 91 -4.68 4.04 -23.60
N LEU A 92 -3.37 4.21 -23.47
CA LEU A 92 -2.75 5.02 -22.44
C LEU A 92 -3.04 6.53 -22.60
N ALA A 93 -3.33 7.00 -23.81
CA ALA A 93 -3.72 8.39 -24.04
C ALA A 93 -5.13 8.66 -23.50
N LYS A 94 -6.07 7.73 -23.72
CA LYS A 94 -7.39 7.76 -23.09
C LYS A 94 -7.28 7.63 -21.58
N PHE A 95 -6.43 6.73 -21.06
CA PHE A 95 -6.17 6.65 -19.62
C PHE A 95 -5.68 7.98 -19.04
N ALA A 96 -4.72 8.65 -19.70
CA ALA A 96 -4.23 9.95 -19.25
C ALA A 96 -5.36 10.98 -19.13
N LYS A 97 -6.23 11.04 -20.15
CA LYS A 97 -7.40 11.93 -20.15
C LYS A 97 -8.40 11.57 -19.04
N ASP A 98 -8.74 10.29 -18.89
CA ASP A 98 -9.71 9.84 -17.89
C ASP A 98 -9.16 10.06 -16.48
N PHE A 99 -7.87 9.80 -16.25
CA PHE A 99 -7.23 10.07 -14.98
C PHE A 99 -7.28 11.56 -14.64
N ASP A 100 -6.92 12.44 -15.59
CA ASP A 100 -6.95 13.90 -15.41
C ASP A 100 -8.35 14.44 -15.11
N THR A 101 -9.36 13.94 -15.82
CA THR A 101 -10.72 14.53 -15.83
C THR A 101 -11.70 13.84 -14.90
N ILE A 102 -11.42 12.61 -14.46
CA ILE A 102 -12.32 11.80 -13.62
C ILE A 102 -11.65 11.45 -12.31
N THR A 103 -10.51 10.75 -12.34
CA THR A 103 -9.87 10.21 -11.14
C THR A 103 -9.28 11.31 -10.26
N TYR A 104 -8.45 12.17 -10.86
CA TYR A 104 -7.78 13.26 -10.17
C TYR A 104 -8.76 14.15 -9.40
N PRO A 105 -9.81 14.76 -10.00
CA PRO A 105 -10.73 15.64 -9.29
C PRO A 105 -11.47 14.94 -8.14
N LYS A 106 -11.88 13.68 -8.30
CA LYS A 106 -12.57 12.92 -7.24
C LYS A 106 -11.65 12.68 -6.04
N LEU A 107 -10.40 12.27 -6.30
CA LEU A 107 -9.46 11.95 -5.24
C LEU A 107 -8.94 13.19 -4.52
N ILE A 108 -8.69 14.31 -5.21
CA ILE A 108 -8.31 15.55 -4.51
C ILE A 108 -9.48 16.16 -3.71
N THR A 109 -10.72 15.94 -4.14
CA THR A 109 -11.91 16.37 -3.41
C THR A 109 -12.06 15.59 -2.11
N THR A 110 -11.62 14.34 -2.07
CA THR A 110 -11.64 13.52 -0.86
C THR A 110 -10.40 13.73 0.01
N PHE A 111 -9.20 13.64 -0.56
CA PHE A 111 -7.95 13.51 0.19
C PHE A 111 -7.09 14.78 0.23
N GLY A 112 -7.47 15.81 -0.51
CA GLY A 112 -6.70 17.05 -0.66
C GLY A 112 -5.80 17.05 -1.90
N THR A 113 -5.15 18.18 -2.16
CA THR A 113 -4.28 18.34 -3.33
C THR A 113 -2.92 17.64 -3.11
N PRO A 114 -2.25 17.22 -4.18
CA PRO A 114 -0.86 16.76 -4.10
C PRO A 114 0.07 17.90 -3.66
N SER A 115 1.30 17.54 -3.31
CA SER A 115 2.42 18.50 -3.31
C SER A 115 2.78 18.89 -4.74
N ASP A 116 3.72 19.82 -4.87
CA ASP A 116 4.30 20.23 -6.16
C ASP A 116 5.78 20.56 -5.92
N VAL A 117 6.60 19.52 -5.74
CA VAL A 117 7.99 19.70 -5.30
C VAL A 117 8.91 20.25 -6.40
N ASP A 118 8.61 19.99 -7.68
CA ASP A 118 9.31 20.59 -8.82
C ASP A 118 8.65 21.85 -9.38
N GLY A 119 7.46 22.23 -8.91
CA GLY A 119 6.77 23.47 -9.30
C GLY A 119 6.13 23.39 -10.69
N ASN A 120 5.93 22.19 -11.24
CA ASN A 120 5.35 22.01 -12.58
C ASN A 120 3.81 21.91 -12.57
N GLY A 121 3.21 21.73 -11.39
CA GLY A 121 1.75 21.63 -11.19
C GLY A 121 1.11 20.33 -11.66
N LYS A 122 1.89 19.26 -11.90
CA LYS A 122 1.46 17.99 -12.48
C LYS A 122 2.04 16.77 -11.76
N VAL A 123 1.20 15.74 -11.65
CA VAL A 123 1.63 14.39 -11.25
C VAL A 123 2.10 13.61 -12.49
N LYS A 124 3.29 13.04 -12.41
CA LYS A 124 3.86 12.16 -13.45
C LYS A 124 3.39 10.72 -13.19
N ILE A 125 2.93 10.03 -14.22
CA ILE A 125 2.63 8.60 -14.16
C ILE A 125 3.55 7.88 -15.13
N LEU A 126 4.41 7.00 -14.63
CA LEU A 126 5.29 6.17 -15.42
C LEU A 126 4.71 4.75 -15.54
N VAL A 127 4.39 4.36 -16.77
CA VAL A 127 3.98 3.01 -17.12
C VAL A 127 5.19 2.23 -17.61
N MET A 128 5.61 1.20 -16.88
CA MET A 128 6.83 0.42 -17.14
C MET A 128 6.61 -1.07 -16.85
N ASP A 129 7.51 -1.95 -17.30
CA ASP A 129 7.58 -3.31 -16.73
C ASP A 129 8.28 -3.18 -15.38
N ILE A 130 7.51 -3.22 -14.28
CA ILE A 130 8.08 -2.99 -12.95
C ILE A 130 9.09 -4.10 -12.66
N LYS A 131 10.33 -3.71 -12.36
CA LYS A 131 11.43 -4.65 -12.08
C LYS A 131 11.30 -5.23 -10.68
N ASP A 132 10.38 -6.18 -10.53
CA ASP A 132 10.09 -6.85 -9.28
C ASP A 132 10.47 -8.34 -9.30
N GLY A 133 11.00 -8.84 -10.41
CA GLY A 133 11.34 -10.26 -10.60
C GLY A 133 10.15 -11.14 -10.96
N ALA A 134 9.07 -10.59 -11.53
CA ALA A 134 7.85 -11.34 -11.84
C ALA A 134 8.14 -12.32 -12.95
N THR A 135 7.74 -13.56 -12.70
CA THR A 135 7.66 -14.61 -13.70
C THR A 135 6.21 -14.90 -14.02
N ALA A 136 5.96 -15.57 -15.14
CA ALA A 136 4.61 -15.95 -15.55
C ALA A 136 3.88 -16.68 -14.40
N ASN A 137 2.68 -16.20 -14.07
CA ASN A 137 1.82 -16.72 -12.99
C ASN A 137 2.34 -16.52 -11.55
N SER A 138 3.37 -15.70 -11.33
CA SER A 138 3.81 -15.31 -9.98
C SER A 138 3.08 -14.07 -9.46
N ALA A 139 3.26 -13.76 -8.17
CA ALA A 139 2.84 -12.47 -7.63
C ALA A 139 3.69 -11.34 -8.21
N TYR A 140 3.09 -10.17 -8.38
CA TYR A 140 3.72 -9.00 -8.96
C TYR A 140 3.28 -7.73 -8.26
N VAL A 141 4.12 -6.69 -8.34
CA VAL A 141 3.80 -5.35 -7.85
C VAL A 141 3.11 -4.60 -8.98
N ALA A 142 1.81 -4.37 -8.82
CA ALA A 142 0.94 -3.73 -9.79
C ALA A 142 1.25 -2.23 -9.95
N GLY A 143 1.65 -1.58 -8.86
CA GLY A 143 2.04 -0.19 -8.86
C GLY A 143 2.69 0.19 -7.55
N TYR A 144 3.34 1.35 -7.52
CA TYR A 144 3.83 1.94 -6.29
C TYR A 144 3.95 3.46 -6.39
N TYR A 145 3.86 4.12 -5.25
CA TYR A 145 4.41 5.45 -5.00
C TYR A 145 5.75 5.32 -4.25
N ASP A 146 6.79 6.05 -4.68
CA ASP A 146 8.08 6.08 -3.97
C ASP A 146 8.33 7.44 -3.31
N PRO A 147 8.21 7.53 -1.97
CA PRO A 147 8.56 8.67 -1.13
C PRO A 147 9.89 9.37 -1.44
N VAL A 148 10.89 8.67 -2.00
CA VAL A 148 12.17 9.30 -2.32
C VAL A 148 12.03 10.47 -3.28
N ASN A 149 11.01 10.42 -4.16
CA ASN A 149 10.75 11.46 -5.14
C ASN A 149 10.29 12.79 -4.51
N PHE A 150 9.95 12.82 -3.22
CA PHE A 150 9.65 14.04 -2.48
C PHE A 150 10.90 14.86 -2.13
N PHE A 151 12.10 14.27 -2.21
CA PHE A 151 13.36 14.91 -1.83
C PHE A 151 14.22 15.23 -3.06
N PRO A 152 15.10 16.25 -2.98
CA PRO A 152 16.12 16.45 -4.01
C PRO A 152 16.99 15.21 -4.19
N ASP A 153 17.42 14.97 -5.43
CA ASP A 153 18.24 13.82 -5.76
C ASP A 153 19.62 13.85 -5.07
N ASN A 154 20.09 12.68 -4.66
CA ASN A 154 21.39 12.50 -4.02
C ASN A 154 22.23 11.51 -4.83
N PHE A 155 23.21 12.03 -5.58
CA PHE A 155 24.07 11.20 -6.43
C PHE A 155 24.97 10.22 -5.66
N LEU A 156 25.14 10.39 -4.34
CA LEU A 156 25.88 9.47 -3.48
C LEU A 156 25.02 8.28 -3.00
N SER A 157 23.71 8.32 -3.25
CA SER A 157 22.76 7.27 -2.89
C SER A 157 22.54 6.30 -4.06
N PRO A 158 22.44 4.98 -3.79
CA PRO A 158 22.01 4.01 -4.80
C PRO A 158 20.52 4.17 -5.17
N ILE A 159 19.77 4.94 -4.38
CA ILE A 159 18.38 5.31 -4.61
C ILE A 159 18.37 6.76 -5.10
N ARG A 160 17.79 6.98 -6.27
CA ARG A 160 17.69 8.26 -6.97
C ARG A 160 16.28 8.82 -6.86
N SER A 161 16.19 10.14 -6.91
CA SER A 161 14.93 10.88 -6.87
C SER A 161 14.70 11.62 -8.19
N ASN A 162 13.45 11.65 -8.63
CA ASN A 162 13.01 12.55 -9.71
C ASN A 162 12.68 13.96 -9.22
N TYR A 163 12.71 14.18 -7.90
CA TYR A 163 12.25 15.39 -7.22
C TYR A 163 10.90 15.88 -7.79
N ALA A 164 9.92 14.99 -7.83
CA ALA A 164 8.62 15.21 -8.46
C ALA A 164 7.55 14.27 -7.90
N GLU A 165 6.28 14.58 -8.10
CA GLU A 165 5.15 13.71 -7.83
C GLU A 165 5.09 12.59 -8.89
N VAL A 166 5.59 11.38 -8.58
CA VAL A 166 5.65 10.26 -9.54
C VAL A 166 4.90 9.03 -9.03
N LEU A 167 4.00 8.50 -9.86
CA LEU A 167 3.37 7.19 -9.71
C LEU A 167 3.98 6.20 -10.71
N TYR A 168 4.19 4.95 -10.29
CA TYR A 168 4.71 3.88 -11.14
C TYR A 168 3.64 2.80 -11.29
N LEU A 169 3.34 2.41 -12.52
CA LEU A 169 2.35 1.37 -12.83
C LEU A 169 2.97 0.28 -13.70
N ASP A 170 2.66 -0.97 -13.37
CA ASP A 170 3.09 -2.12 -14.14
C ASP A 170 2.27 -2.23 -15.43
N GLY A 171 2.86 -1.79 -16.54
CA GLY A 171 2.23 -1.82 -17.84
C GLY A 171 2.18 -3.19 -18.50
N LYS A 172 2.85 -4.22 -17.97
CA LYS A 172 2.78 -5.57 -18.55
C LYS A 172 1.76 -6.42 -17.78
N GLU A 173 1.85 -6.46 -16.46
CA GLU A 173 1.04 -7.35 -15.64
C GLU A 173 -0.38 -6.81 -15.43
N LEU A 174 -0.57 -5.50 -15.25
CA LEU A 174 -1.91 -4.90 -15.13
C LEU A 174 -2.69 -4.96 -16.44
N ILE A 175 -2.04 -4.74 -17.59
CA ILE A 175 -2.72 -4.83 -18.89
C ILE A 175 -3.17 -6.26 -19.15
N ALA A 176 -2.36 -7.26 -18.80
CA ALA A 176 -2.79 -8.67 -18.86
C ALA A 176 -3.98 -8.95 -17.93
N ALA A 177 -4.03 -8.31 -16.76
CA ALA A 177 -5.11 -8.45 -15.79
C ALA A 177 -6.47 -7.89 -16.27
N LEU A 178 -6.50 -7.01 -17.28
CA LEU A 178 -7.73 -6.42 -17.83
C LEU A 178 -8.72 -7.45 -18.36
N SER A 179 -8.24 -8.63 -18.76
CA SER A 179 -9.09 -9.76 -19.17
C SER A 179 -9.97 -10.32 -18.05
N ARG A 180 -9.56 -10.10 -16.79
CA ARG A 180 -10.25 -10.57 -15.58
C ARG A 180 -10.91 -9.42 -14.82
N ASP A 181 -10.27 -8.26 -14.80
CA ASP A 181 -10.77 -7.03 -14.19
C ASP A 181 -10.51 -5.84 -15.13
N PRO A 182 -11.53 -5.36 -15.87
CA PRO A 182 -11.39 -4.23 -16.79
C PRO A 182 -10.92 -2.92 -16.14
N ASN A 183 -11.02 -2.81 -14.82
CA ASN A 183 -10.61 -1.62 -14.08
C ASN A 183 -9.20 -1.74 -13.47
N ALA A 184 -8.55 -2.91 -13.51
CA ALA A 184 -7.32 -3.20 -12.78
C ALA A 184 -6.24 -2.11 -12.92
N PHE A 185 -6.05 -1.59 -14.13
CA PHE A 185 -5.07 -0.53 -14.39
C PHE A 185 -5.44 0.80 -13.72
N ALA A 186 -6.70 1.23 -13.90
CA ALA A 186 -7.17 2.52 -13.41
C ALA A 186 -7.45 2.52 -11.89
N SER A 187 -7.91 1.39 -11.32
CA SER A 187 -8.06 1.21 -9.88
C SER A 187 -6.69 1.23 -9.19
N THR A 188 -5.68 0.57 -9.75
CA THR A 188 -4.31 0.62 -9.19
C THR A 188 -3.76 2.05 -9.22
N ALA A 189 -3.96 2.78 -10.32
CA ALA A 189 -3.55 4.19 -10.39
C ALA A 189 -4.24 5.07 -9.32
N ALA A 190 -5.53 4.84 -9.04
CA ALA A 190 -6.27 5.54 -8.00
C ALA A 190 -5.75 5.19 -6.58
N HIS A 191 -5.41 3.93 -6.34
CA HIS A 191 -4.80 3.45 -5.11
C HIS A 191 -3.44 4.14 -4.87
N GLU A 192 -2.52 4.10 -5.83
CA GLU A 192 -1.20 4.71 -5.68
C GLU A 192 -1.26 6.23 -5.57
N PHE A 193 -2.24 6.87 -6.22
CA PHE A 193 -2.45 8.30 -6.06
C PHE A 193 -2.86 8.67 -4.63
N GLN A 194 -3.60 7.81 -3.93
CA GLN A 194 -3.92 8.04 -2.51
C GLN A 194 -2.65 8.13 -1.67
N HIS A 195 -1.71 7.20 -1.86
CA HIS A 195 -0.42 7.20 -1.15
C HIS A 195 0.35 8.51 -1.39
N LEU A 196 0.39 8.97 -2.65
CA LEU A 196 1.00 10.24 -3.03
C LEU A 196 0.32 11.45 -2.36
N LEU A 197 -1.01 11.49 -2.33
CA LEU A 197 -1.78 12.56 -1.67
C LEU A 197 -1.57 12.57 -0.15
N ARG A 198 -1.36 11.39 0.44
CA ARG A 198 -1.20 11.18 1.89
C ARG A 198 0.19 11.55 2.39
N TYR A 199 1.23 11.20 1.65
CA TYR A 199 2.61 11.29 2.11
C TYR A 199 3.06 12.70 2.58
N PRO A 200 2.74 13.81 1.88
CA PRO A 200 3.12 15.14 2.35
C PRO A 200 2.53 15.47 3.73
N ARG A 201 1.39 14.86 4.11
CA ARG A 201 0.71 15.10 5.39
C ARG A 201 1.35 14.28 6.49
N MET A 202 1.78 13.04 6.20
CA MET A 202 2.65 12.25 7.09
C MET A 202 3.93 13.00 7.42
N ARG A 203 4.58 13.56 6.39
CA ARG A 203 5.82 14.35 6.55
C ARG A 203 5.60 15.63 7.33
N ALA A 204 4.58 16.42 7.00
CA ALA A 204 4.26 17.66 7.71
C ALA A 204 3.90 17.41 9.19
N ALA A 205 3.23 16.30 9.48
CA ALA A 205 2.86 15.91 10.84
C ALA A 205 3.96 15.17 11.60
N ASN A 206 5.07 14.80 10.94
CA ASN A 206 6.15 14.03 11.55
C ASN A 206 5.66 12.70 12.15
N GLN A 207 4.88 11.95 11.35
CA GLN A 207 4.16 10.74 11.74
C GLN A 207 4.23 9.68 10.65
N THR A 208 4.27 8.41 11.04
CA THR A 208 3.94 7.27 10.18
C THR A 208 2.50 6.84 10.42
N ASP A 209 1.94 6.04 9.52
CA ASP A 209 0.57 5.52 9.64
C ASP A 209 0.64 4.00 9.84
N GLU A 210 -0.24 3.45 10.69
CA GLU A 210 -0.45 2.01 10.74
C GLU A 210 -0.77 1.47 9.34
N LEU A 211 -0.05 0.42 8.92
CA LEU A 211 -0.08 -0.09 7.55
C LEU A 211 -1.50 -0.41 7.06
N TRP A 212 -2.32 -1.05 7.90
CA TRP A 212 -3.70 -1.38 7.55
C TRP A 212 -4.57 -0.15 7.29
N ILE A 213 -4.32 0.97 7.98
CA ILE A 213 -5.03 2.22 7.73
C ILE A 213 -4.58 2.81 6.41
N ASN A 214 -3.27 2.79 6.15
CA ASN A 214 -2.72 3.31 4.91
C ASN A 214 -3.30 2.55 3.70
N GLU A 215 -3.06 1.23 3.64
CA GLU A 215 -3.52 0.37 2.55
C GLU A 215 -5.04 0.31 2.44
N GLY A 216 -5.75 0.19 3.57
CA GLY A 216 -7.21 0.16 3.57
C GLY A 216 -7.83 1.45 3.05
N THR A 217 -7.22 2.61 3.31
CA THR A 217 -7.69 3.89 2.73
C THR A 217 -7.44 3.92 1.22
N SER A 218 -6.29 3.44 0.76
CA SER A 218 -5.92 3.38 -0.66
C SER A 218 -6.80 2.42 -1.46
N GLU A 219 -7.19 1.29 -0.89
CA GLU A 219 -8.17 0.38 -1.49
C GLU A 219 -9.55 1.05 -1.68
N VAL A 220 -10.01 1.83 -0.70
CA VAL A 220 -11.27 2.57 -0.81
C VAL A 220 -11.15 3.77 -1.77
N ALA A 221 -9.95 4.33 -1.97
CA ALA A 221 -9.74 5.39 -2.96
C ALA A 221 -10.10 4.92 -4.39
N SER A 222 -9.80 3.67 -4.74
CA SER A 222 -10.22 3.05 -6.00
C SER A 222 -11.74 3.07 -6.18
N ASP A 223 -12.49 2.80 -5.11
CA ASP A 223 -13.95 2.85 -5.15
C ASP A 223 -14.46 4.28 -5.32
N ILE A 224 -13.89 5.25 -4.61
CA ILE A 224 -14.24 6.68 -4.70
C ILE A 224 -13.96 7.20 -6.11
N ALA A 225 -12.88 6.76 -6.75
CA ALA A 225 -12.58 7.10 -8.14
C ALA A 225 -13.62 6.54 -9.14
N GLY A 226 -14.42 5.54 -8.72
CA GLY A 226 -15.48 4.91 -9.51
C GLY A 226 -15.13 3.53 -10.05
N TYR A 227 -14.06 2.92 -9.55
CA TYR A 227 -13.58 1.60 -9.97
C TYR A 227 -13.96 0.49 -8.98
N GLY A 228 -14.93 0.77 -8.11
CA GLY A 228 -15.39 -0.14 -7.07
C GLY A 228 -16.73 -0.84 -7.38
N PRO A 229 -17.13 -1.78 -6.52
CA PRO A 229 -16.37 -2.28 -5.37
C PRO A 229 -15.25 -3.24 -5.78
N GLN A 230 -14.18 -3.33 -4.97
CA GLN A 230 -13.07 -4.29 -5.17
C GLN A 230 -13.54 -5.75 -4.94
N THR A 231 -14.11 -6.37 -5.97
CA THR A 231 -14.78 -7.70 -5.85
C THR A 231 -13.81 -8.80 -5.41
N SER A 232 -12.57 -8.79 -5.90
CA SER A 232 -11.53 -9.74 -5.50
C SER A 232 -11.18 -9.63 -4.01
N ARG A 233 -11.16 -8.42 -3.45
CA ARG A 233 -10.95 -8.18 -2.00
C ARG A 233 -12.13 -8.71 -1.19
N LEU A 234 -13.37 -8.51 -1.64
CA LEU A 234 -14.55 -9.05 -0.97
C LEU A 234 -14.58 -10.59 -0.97
N ASP A 235 -14.22 -11.19 -2.11
CA ASP A 235 -14.12 -12.64 -2.26
C ASP A 235 -13.03 -13.22 -1.35
N CYS A 236 -11.86 -12.59 -1.31
CA CYS A 236 -10.77 -12.98 -0.43
C CYS A 236 -11.12 -12.79 1.06
N TYR A 237 -11.82 -11.72 1.43
CA TYR A 237 -12.31 -11.49 2.79
C TYR A 237 -13.24 -12.61 3.27
N SER A 238 -14.17 -13.02 2.41
CA SER A 238 -15.14 -14.10 2.68
C SER A 238 -14.55 -15.51 2.53
N GLY A 239 -13.43 -15.64 1.83
CA GLY A 239 -12.81 -16.92 1.49
C GLY A 239 -13.57 -17.71 0.42
N VAL A 240 -14.20 -16.99 -0.52
CA VAL A 240 -14.97 -17.58 -1.63
C VAL A 240 -14.32 -17.21 -2.95
N ASN A 241 -14.48 -18.05 -3.98
CA ASN A 241 -14.01 -17.82 -5.35
C ASN A 241 -12.50 -17.58 -5.53
N ASP A 242 -11.71 -17.58 -4.45
CA ASP A 242 -10.27 -17.44 -4.43
C ASP A 242 -9.64 -18.46 -3.47
N SER A 243 -9.02 -19.49 -4.04
CA SER A 243 -8.37 -20.56 -3.29
C SER A 243 -7.16 -20.09 -2.47
N ARG A 244 -6.62 -18.90 -2.75
CA ARG A 244 -5.52 -18.31 -1.96
C ARG A 244 -6.01 -17.76 -0.63
N CYS A 245 -7.33 -17.53 -0.52
CA CYS A 245 -7.95 -16.91 0.62
C CYS A 245 -8.90 -17.83 1.39
N THR A 246 -8.68 -19.16 1.34
CA THR A 246 -9.51 -20.13 2.09
C THR A 246 -9.68 -19.74 3.55
N ASP A 247 -10.88 -19.98 4.09
CA ASP A 247 -11.35 -19.52 5.42
C ASP A 247 -11.46 -18.00 5.61
N GLY A 248 -11.23 -17.21 4.57
CA GLY A 248 -11.33 -15.75 4.63
C GLY A 248 -10.46 -15.17 5.74
N ILE A 249 -11.01 -14.20 6.49
CA ILE A 249 -10.31 -13.56 7.62
C ILE A 249 -10.23 -14.39 8.90
N ASN A 250 -10.64 -15.66 8.93
CA ASN A 250 -10.61 -16.48 10.15
C ASN A 250 -9.18 -16.68 10.68
N GLY A 251 -8.88 -16.07 11.83
CA GLY A 251 -7.55 -16.04 12.43
C GLY A 251 -6.59 -15.01 11.85
N VAL A 252 -7.03 -14.20 10.88
CA VAL A 252 -6.22 -13.13 10.29
C VAL A 252 -6.37 -11.87 11.13
N SER A 253 -5.24 -11.24 11.45
CA SER A 253 -5.26 -9.96 12.15
C SER A 253 -5.37 -8.79 11.17
N LEU A 254 -6.26 -7.85 11.48
CA LEU A 254 -6.34 -6.53 10.85
C LEU A 254 -5.15 -5.63 11.25
N LEU A 255 -4.68 -5.77 12.49
CA LEU A 255 -3.76 -4.82 13.15
C LEU A 255 -2.29 -5.28 13.10
N ASP A 256 -2.07 -6.59 13.07
CA ASP A 256 -0.76 -7.24 13.10
C ASP A 256 -0.55 -7.95 11.76
N TRP A 257 0.08 -7.23 10.83
CA TRP A 257 0.33 -7.74 9.48
C TRP A 257 1.52 -8.67 9.49
N ASP A 258 1.39 -9.84 8.86
CA ASP A 258 2.47 -10.82 8.87
C ASP A 258 2.91 -11.15 7.46
N ASN A 259 4.16 -11.58 7.39
CA ASN A 259 4.87 -11.80 6.15
C ASN A 259 4.59 -13.21 5.58
N ASN A 260 3.36 -13.72 5.71
CA ASN A 260 2.91 -14.96 5.05
C ASN A 260 2.05 -14.64 3.81
N SER A 261 2.40 -15.28 2.69
CA SER A 261 1.78 -15.10 1.37
C SER A 261 0.25 -15.13 1.35
N SER A 262 -0.36 -16.05 2.11
CA SER A 262 -1.82 -16.24 2.15
C SER A 262 -2.51 -15.26 3.10
N ASN A 263 -1.83 -14.85 4.16
CA ASN A 263 -2.37 -13.92 5.14
C ASN A 263 -2.37 -12.50 4.59
N VAL A 264 -1.34 -12.10 3.85
CA VAL A 264 -1.23 -10.72 3.38
C VAL A 264 -2.39 -10.33 2.44
N LEU A 265 -2.82 -11.23 1.56
CA LEU A 265 -4.01 -10.99 0.71
C LEU A 265 -5.28 -10.81 1.54
N LYS A 266 -5.43 -11.61 2.60
CA LYS A 266 -6.56 -11.52 3.53
C LYS A 266 -6.47 -10.25 4.39
N GLN A 267 -5.26 -9.79 4.72
CA GLN A 267 -5.01 -8.56 5.48
C GLN A 267 -5.38 -7.30 4.69
N TYR A 268 -4.97 -7.21 3.42
CA TYR A 268 -5.46 -6.16 2.50
C TYR A 268 -6.98 -6.19 2.38
N SER A 269 -7.54 -7.39 2.22
CA SER A 269 -8.99 -7.59 2.10
C SER A 269 -9.72 -7.16 3.38
N PHE A 270 -9.16 -7.46 4.55
CA PHE A 270 -9.70 -7.02 5.83
C PHE A 270 -9.60 -5.50 6.00
N ALA A 271 -8.45 -4.90 5.69
CA ALA A 271 -8.26 -3.46 5.74
C ALA A 271 -9.21 -2.70 4.80
N TYR A 272 -9.37 -3.17 3.56
CA TYR A 272 -10.34 -2.62 2.62
C TYR A 272 -11.76 -2.69 3.20
N VAL A 273 -12.22 -3.87 3.64
CA VAL A 273 -13.58 -4.04 4.15
C VAL A 273 -13.82 -3.18 5.40
N PHE A 274 -12.86 -3.13 6.33
CA PHE A 274 -12.98 -2.34 7.55
C PHE A 274 -13.01 -0.84 7.25
N MET A 275 -12.07 -0.33 6.43
CA MET A 275 -12.03 1.08 6.06
C MET A 275 -13.25 1.49 5.22
N ARG A 276 -13.73 0.60 4.35
CA ARG A 276 -14.95 0.83 3.57
C ARG A 276 -16.18 0.89 4.46
N TYR A 277 -16.28 -0.01 5.44
CA TYR A 277 -17.37 -0.03 6.40
C TYR A 277 -17.38 1.23 7.27
N LEU A 278 -16.21 1.70 7.72
CA LEU A 278 -16.09 3.00 8.41
C LEU A 278 -16.50 4.16 7.52
N TYR A 279 -16.04 4.18 6.26
CA TYR A 279 -16.42 5.21 5.28
C TYR A 279 -17.94 5.27 5.14
N ASP A 280 -18.59 4.14 4.84
CA ASP A 280 -20.04 4.08 4.65
C ASP A 280 -20.81 4.36 5.95
N SER A 281 -20.25 4.05 7.12
CA SER A 281 -20.86 4.32 8.43
C SER A 281 -20.72 5.76 8.92
N SER A 282 -19.75 6.52 8.39
CA SER A 282 -19.38 7.86 8.88
C SER A 282 -20.35 8.98 8.49
N GLY A 283 -21.21 8.74 7.49
CA GLY A 283 -22.11 9.74 6.93
C GLY A 283 -23.21 9.12 6.10
N THR A 284 -24.32 9.84 5.96
CA THR A 284 -25.47 9.42 5.14
C THR A 284 -25.40 9.96 3.72
N THR A 285 -24.60 11.02 3.51
CA THR A 285 -24.32 11.61 2.20
C THR A 285 -22.88 11.32 1.76
N GLU A 286 -22.61 11.44 0.46
CA GLU A 286 -21.24 11.33 -0.06
C GLU A 286 -20.31 12.39 0.55
N SER A 287 -20.77 13.63 0.69
CA SER A 287 -19.96 14.72 1.24
C SER A 287 -19.54 14.48 2.70
N GLU A 288 -20.44 13.96 3.53
CA GLU A 288 -20.12 13.61 4.93
C GLU A 288 -19.06 12.49 5.01
N ARG A 289 -19.21 11.45 4.17
CA ARG A 289 -18.25 10.34 4.12
C ARG A 289 -16.89 10.80 3.60
N GLN A 290 -16.88 11.62 2.56
CA GLN A 290 -15.64 12.25 2.05
C GLN A 290 -15.01 13.17 3.11
N SER A 291 -15.80 13.89 3.92
CA SER A 291 -15.28 14.71 5.01
C SER A 291 -14.55 13.87 6.06
N PHE A 292 -15.08 12.71 6.43
CA PHE A 292 -14.39 11.78 7.33
C PHE A 292 -13.03 11.34 6.79
N PHE A 293 -12.95 10.91 5.52
CA PHE A 293 -11.69 10.53 4.89
C PHE A 293 -10.74 11.70 4.64
N ARG A 294 -11.28 12.89 4.33
CA ARG A 294 -10.49 14.12 4.26
C ARG A 294 -9.80 14.38 5.59
N ASN A 295 -10.55 14.28 6.69
CA ASN A 295 -10.00 14.47 8.03
C ASN A 295 -9.05 13.34 8.44
N SER A 296 -9.25 12.12 7.93
CA SER A 296 -8.32 10.99 8.15
C SER A 296 -6.96 11.21 7.50
N VAL A 297 -6.91 11.88 6.34
CA VAL A 297 -5.68 12.11 5.57
C VAL A 297 -5.05 13.50 5.80
N ILE A 298 -5.83 14.58 5.81
CA ILE A 298 -5.30 15.94 6.03
C ILE A 298 -5.09 16.20 7.53
N GLY A 299 -5.95 15.60 8.35
CA GLY A 299 -6.03 15.88 9.76
C GLY A 299 -6.93 17.06 10.09
N ILE A 300 -7.45 17.06 11.32
CA ILE A 300 -8.23 18.15 11.90
C ILE A 300 -7.86 18.28 13.38
N GLY A 301 -7.64 19.51 13.86
CA GLY A 301 -7.21 19.74 15.25
C GLY A 301 -5.87 19.08 15.61
N GLY A 302 -4.98 18.85 14.64
CA GLY A 302 -3.69 18.18 14.84
C GLY A 302 -3.75 16.64 14.87
N ILE A 303 -4.93 16.04 14.63
CA ILE A 303 -5.11 14.59 14.62
C ILE A 303 -5.34 14.13 13.18
N ARG A 304 -4.59 13.12 12.76
CA ARG A 304 -4.71 12.41 11.48
C ARG A 304 -4.89 10.91 11.78
N ALA A 305 -5.41 10.11 10.85
CA ALA A 305 -5.62 8.67 11.06
C ALA A 305 -4.30 7.89 10.93
N ASN A 306 -3.35 8.19 11.81
CA ASN A 306 -2.03 7.57 11.83
C ASN A 306 -1.98 6.31 12.73
N SER A 307 -2.96 6.16 13.62
CA SER A 307 -3.14 4.99 14.48
C SER A 307 -4.62 4.65 14.62
N THR A 308 -4.94 3.43 15.07
CA THR A 308 -6.33 3.01 15.32
C THR A 308 -7.04 3.98 16.28
N GLY A 309 -6.35 4.41 17.34
CA GLY A 309 -6.89 5.37 18.31
C GLY A 309 -7.22 6.72 17.68
N SER A 310 -6.33 7.27 16.84
CA SER A 310 -6.58 8.53 16.13
C SER A 310 -7.72 8.39 15.11
N LEU A 311 -7.78 7.28 14.37
CA LEU A 311 -8.87 7.00 13.43
C LEU A 311 -10.24 6.95 14.12
N MET A 312 -10.33 6.29 15.28
CA MET A 312 -11.56 6.29 16.08
C MET A 312 -11.91 7.67 16.62
N SER A 313 -10.91 8.46 17.04
CA SER A 313 -11.13 9.85 17.44
C SER A 313 -11.74 10.68 16.29
N LEU A 314 -11.31 10.45 15.05
CA LEU A 314 -11.86 11.12 13.88
C LEU A 314 -13.24 10.60 13.51
N PHE A 315 -13.48 9.28 13.60
CA PHE A 315 -14.79 8.68 13.36
C PHE A 315 -15.83 9.20 14.34
N ARG A 316 -15.45 9.43 15.60
CA ARG A 316 -16.32 10.05 16.63
C ARG A 316 -16.75 11.48 16.31
N ASN A 317 -16.04 12.15 15.41
CA ASN A 317 -16.39 13.49 14.91
C ASN A 317 -17.10 13.44 13.55
N SER A 318 -17.41 12.24 13.03
CA SER A 318 -18.14 12.09 11.76
C SER A 318 -19.64 12.37 11.93
N ALA A 319 -20.29 12.73 10.84
CA ALA A 319 -21.67 13.22 10.85
C ALA A 319 -22.67 12.20 11.40
N ASN A 320 -22.46 10.91 11.12
CA ASN A 320 -23.36 9.84 11.53
C ASN A 320 -22.89 9.10 12.80
N PHE A 321 -21.96 9.68 13.57
CA PHE A 321 -21.54 9.11 14.84
C PHE A 321 -22.61 9.27 15.94
N ASN A 322 -22.89 8.19 16.67
CA ASN A 322 -23.79 8.20 17.81
C ASN A 322 -23.13 7.62 19.07
N SER A 323 -22.78 8.49 20.01
CA SER A 323 -22.10 8.11 21.26
C SER A 323 -22.95 7.25 22.20
N THR A 324 -24.29 7.33 22.11
CA THR A 324 -25.18 6.49 22.93
C THR A 324 -25.14 5.03 22.46
N LEU A 325 -24.90 4.82 21.16
CA LEU A 325 -24.86 3.49 20.56
C LEU A 325 -23.45 2.89 20.55
N LEU A 326 -22.44 3.69 20.21
CA LEU A 326 -21.05 3.26 20.03
C LEU A 326 -20.14 3.57 21.23
N GLY A 327 -20.67 4.20 22.28
CA GLY A 327 -19.88 4.62 23.43
C GLY A 327 -19.11 5.91 23.19
N SER A 328 -18.35 6.34 24.21
CA SER A 328 -17.64 7.63 24.20
C SER A 328 -16.13 7.50 24.13
N GLN A 329 -15.58 6.31 24.39
CA GLN A 329 -14.13 6.08 24.40
C GLN A 329 -13.70 5.39 23.09
N ASN A 330 -12.53 5.76 22.56
CA ASN A 330 -12.03 5.18 21.29
C ASN A 330 -11.96 3.64 21.32
N SER A 331 -11.60 3.07 22.48
CA SER A 331 -11.55 1.61 22.70
C SER A 331 -12.90 0.94 22.51
N GLU A 332 -13.94 1.58 23.04
CA GLU A 332 -15.29 1.08 23.02
C GLU A 332 -15.89 1.22 21.62
N VAL A 333 -15.67 2.37 20.97
CA VAL A 333 -16.09 2.60 19.58
C VAL A 333 -15.46 1.56 18.66
N PHE A 334 -14.14 1.35 18.76
CA PHE A 334 -13.46 0.33 17.95
C PHE A 334 -14.02 -1.06 18.22
N PHE A 335 -14.17 -1.45 19.49
CA PHE A 335 -14.73 -2.74 19.87
C PHE A 335 -16.12 -2.96 19.26
N ARG A 336 -17.02 -1.99 19.40
CA ARG A 336 -18.42 -2.12 18.94
C ARG A 336 -18.51 -2.15 17.42
N ILE A 337 -17.77 -1.28 16.70
CA ILE A 337 -17.71 -1.30 15.23
C ILE A 337 -17.12 -2.63 14.73
N TYR A 338 -16.02 -3.07 15.33
CA TYR A 338 -15.38 -4.32 14.98
C TYR A 338 -16.34 -5.50 15.21
N ALA A 339 -16.98 -5.57 16.39
CA ALA A 339 -17.97 -6.59 16.72
C ALA A 339 -19.13 -6.62 15.73
N LEU A 340 -19.68 -5.45 15.36
CA LEU A 340 -20.76 -5.33 14.38
C LEU A 340 -20.34 -5.88 13.03
N LEU A 341 -19.18 -5.46 12.51
CA LEU A 341 -18.69 -5.90 11.21
C LEU A 341 -18.46 -7.41 11.17
N VAL A 342 -17.67 -7.94 12.10
CA VAL A 342 -17.25 -9.35 12.04
C VAL A 342 -18.43 -10.28 12.33
N THR A 343 -19.30 -9.96 13.30
CA THR A 343 -20.48 -10.78 13.60
C THR A 343 -21.39 -10.91 12.38
N GLN A 344 -21.64 -9.81 11.68
CA GLN A 344 -22.44 -9.83 10.44
C GLN A 344 -21.71 -10.58 9.31
N SER A 345 -20.39 -10.43 9.21
CA SER A 345 -19.55 -11.09 8.19
C SER A 345 -19.54 -12.62 8.31
N PHE A 346 -19.65 -13.15 9.53
CA PHE A 346 -19.76 -14.60 9.81
C PHE A 346 -21.22 -15.10 9.79
N GLY A 347 -22.17 -14.29 9.31
CA GLY A 347 -23.59 -14.67 9.18
C GLY A 347 -24.34 -14.77 10.51
N LEU A 348 -23.84 -14.14 11.58
CA LEU A 348 -24.43 -14.15 12.92
C LEU A 348 -25.28 -12.88 13.20
N THR A 349 -25.92 -12.34 12.16
CA THR A 349 -26.62 -11.04 12.19
C THR A 349 -27.68 -10.92 13.29
N ASN A 350 -28.32 -12.02 13.68
CA ASN A 350 -29.37 -12.07 14.71
C ASN A 350 -28.84 -12.26 16.15
N ASN A 351 -27.52 -12.31 16.35
CA ASN A 351 -26.90 -12.67 17.63
C ASN A 351 -26.22 -11.49 18.34
N LEU A 352 -26.61 -10.26 18.00
CA LEU A 352 -26.00 -9.02 18.53
C LEU A 352 -26.59 -8.55 19.87
N SER A 353 -27.61 -9.21 20.45
CA SER A 353 -28.26 -8.77 21.69
C SER A 353 -27.49 -9.10 22.98
N SER A 354 -26.51 -9.99 22.92
CA SER A 354 -25.72 -10.43 24.09
C SER A 354 -24.26 -10.66 23.70
N VAL A 355 -23.62 -9.64 23.14
CA VAL A 355 -22.18 -9.67 22.84
C VAL A 355 -21.41 -9.63 24.15
N GLU A 356 -20.64 -10.67 24.45
CA GLU A 356 -19.76 -10.66 25.61
C GLU A 356 -18.60 -9.70 25.37
N TYR A 357 -18.32 -8.86 26.35
CA TYR A 357 -17.27 -7.85 26.30
C TYR A 357 -16.41 -7.90 27.57
N VAL A 358 -15.10 -7.97 27.40
CA VAL A 358 -14.12 -7.80 28.48
C VAL A 358 -13.38 -6.49 28.25
N ASN A 359 -13.66 -5.49 29.08
CA ASN A 359 -13.21 -4.11 28.87
C ASN A 359 -11.86 -3.77 29.55
N ALA A 360 -11.42 -4.59 30.52
CA ALA A 360 -10.21 -4.37 31.28
C ALA A 360 -9.50 -5.69 31.58
N ASP A 361 -8.18 -5.61 31.78
CA ASP A 361 -7.34 -6.77 32.06
C ASP A 361 -7.79 -7.48 33.33
N GLY A 362 -8.09 -8.78 33.23
CA GLY A 362 -8.56 -9.60 34.34
C GLY A 362 -10.04 -9.38 34.72
N ALA A 363 -10.77 -8.52 34.00
CA ALA A 363 -12.20 -8.34 34.22
C ALA A 363 -13.01 -9.57 33.73
N SER A 364 -14.16 -9.79 34.35
CA SER A 364 -15.14 -10.76 33.87
C SER A 364 -15.89 -10.22 32.65
N ALA A 365 -16.35 -11.11 31.77
CA ALA A 365 -17.15 -10.73 30.62
C ALA A 365 -18.51 -10.15 31.04
N THR A 366 -18.87 -9.02 30.43
CA THR A 366 -20.18 -8.38 30.60
C THR A 366 -20.93 -8.37 29.27
N PRO A 367 -22.25 -8.63 29.25
CA PRO A 367 -23.03 -8.58 28.01
C PRO A 367 -23.26 -7.13 27.56
N VAL A 368 -23.14 -6.89 26.26
CA VAL A 368 -23.45 -5.64 25.57
C VAL A 368 -24.49 -5.92 24.48
N ASP A 369 -25.59 -5.17 24.50
CA ASP A 369 -26.60 -5.22 23.44
C ASP A 369 -26.22 -4.28 22.29
N LEU A 370 -25.89 -4.87 21.15
CA LEU A 370 -25.61 -4.19 19.88
C LEU A 370 -26.74 -4.35 18.86
N SER A 371 -27.85 -5.01 19.22
CA SER A 371 -28.97 -5.25 18.30
C SER A 371 -29.67 -3.94 17.89
N SER A 372 -29.87 -3.02 18.83
CA SER A 372 -30.42 -1.68 18.57
C SER A 372 -29.45 -0.78 17.79
N VAL A 373 -28.15 -0.93 18.04
CA VAL A 373 -27.07 -0.21 17.34
C VAL A 373 -27.00 -0.65 15.89
N SER A 374 -27.21 -1.95 15.64
CA SER A 374 -27.03 -2.56 14.33
C SER A 374 -27.83 -1.83 13.26
N GLY A 375 -29.05 -1.36 13.51
CA GLY A 375 -29.88 -0.65 12.52
C GLY A 375 -29.19 0.53 11.82
N ASN A 376 -28.39 1.32 12.55
CA ASN A 376 -27.65 2.47 12.00
C ASN A 376 -26.32 2.08 11.34
N TYR A 377 -25.79 0.91 11.69
CA TYR A 377 -24.47 0.41 11.28
C TYR A 377 -24.58 -0.99 10.66
N LEU A 378 -25.69 -1.30 10.00
CA LEU A 378 -25.86 -2.61 9.36
C LEU A 378 -24.83 -2.70 8.24
N LEU A 379 -24.19 -3.85 8.10
CA LEU A 379 -23.40 -4.15 6.92
C LEU A 379 -24.25 -4.04 5.65
N ALA A 380 -25.56 -4.32 5.77
CA ALA A 380 -26.54 -4.15 4.70
C ALA A 380 -26.73 -2.69 4.25
N ASN A 381 -26.41 -1.71 5.10
CA ASN A 381 -26.44 -0.29 4.75
C ASN A 381 -25.19 0.14 3.95
N SER A 382 -24.24 -0.77 3.70
CA SER A 382 -23.07 -0.56 2.85
C SER A 382 -23.23 -1.34 1.53
N PRO A 383 -23.85 -0.77 0.47
CA PRO A 383 -24.13 -1.51 -0.77
C PRO A 383 -22.88 -2.13 -1.41
N SER A 384 -21.74 -1.45 -1.30
CA SER A 384 -20.45 -1.94 -1.80
C SER A 384 -19.89 -3.16 -1.04
N LEU A 385 -20.42 -3.46 0.15
CA LEU A 385 -20.07 -4.64 0.97
C LEU A 385 -21.14 -5.73 0.95
N SER A 386 -22.23 -5.56 0.20
CA SER A 386 -23.36 -6.51 0.12
C SER A 386 -22.93 -7.94 -0.25
N ARG A 387 -21.85 -8.09 -1.01
CA ARG A 387 -21.29 -9.39 -1.39
C ARG A 387 -20.88 -10.26 -0.19
N ILE A 388 -20.47 -9.65 0.93
CA ILE A 388 -20.12 -10.35 2.17
C ILE A 388 -21.37 -10.94 2.83
N ILE A 389 -22.52 -10.27 2.68
CA ILE A 389 -23.80 -10.77 3.22
C ILE A 389 -24.29 -11.97 2.41
N THR A 390 -24.16 -11.90 1.08
CA THR A 390 -24.49 -13.03 0.20
C THR A 390 -23.51 -14.19 0.36
N ASN A 391 -22.25 -13.92 0.68
CA ASN A 391 -21.20 -14.91 0.88
C ASN A 391 -20.57 -14.71 2.27
N PRO A 392 -21.25 -15.11 3.36
CA PRO A 392 -20.68 -15.01 4.70
C PRO A 392 -19.45 -15.90 4.82
N ILE A 393 -18.57 -15.56 5.75
CA ILE A 393 -17.37 -16.36 6.03
C ILE A 393 -17.80 -17.69 6.67
N VAL A 394 -17.38 -18.81 6.06
CA VAL A 394 -17.67 -20.17 6.57
C VAL A 394 -16.36 -20.92 6.74
N PRO A 395 -15.68 -20.76 7.90
CA PRO A 395 -14.39 -21.40 8.10
C PRO A 395 -14.47 -22.91 8.23
N THR A 396 -13.42 -23.56 7.78
CA THR A 396 -13.20 -25.01 7.83
C THR A 396 -12.05 -25.39 8.76
N ILE A 397 -11.17 -24.43 9.09
CA ILE A 397 -10.01 -24.64 9.98
C ILE A 397 -10.27 -24.04 11.38
N ASN A 398 -10.01 -24.85 12.41
CA ASN A 398 -10.00 -24.41 13.80
C ASN A 398 -8.76 -23.53 14.10
N ARG A 399 -8.99 -22.36 14.69
CA ARG A 399 -7.94 -21.46 15.19
C ARG A 399 -8.02 -21.40 16.71
N SER A 400 -7.24 -22.24 17.39
CA SER A 400 -7.30 -22.43 18.86
C SER A 400 -6.68 -21.29 19.69
N SER A 401 -5.92 -20.40 19.05
CA SER A 401 -5.37 -19.18 19.66
C SER A 401 -5.70 -17.95 18.82
N ILE A 402 -5.86 -16.81 19.46
CA ILE A 402 -6.21 -15.55 18.80
C ILE A 402 -5.09 -14.52 18.90
N LYS A 403 -4.90 -13.75 17.81
CA LYS A 403 -4.03 -12.56 17.77
C LYS A 403 -4.85 -11.30 18.00
N GLN A 404 -4.20 -10.24 18.50
CA GLN A 404 -4.80 -8.91 18.53
C GLN A 404 -5.20 -8.50 17.12
N GLY A 405 -6.38 -7.89 16.96
CA GLY A 405 -6.94 -7.50 15.66
C GLY A 405 -7.54 -8.64 14.85
N ALA A 406 -7.63 -9.87 15.39
CA ALA A 406 -8.16 -11.02 14.68
C ALA A 406 -9.57 -11.42 15.14
N THR A 407 -10.24 -12.23 14.32
CA THR A 407 -11.49 -12.91 14.64
C THR A 407 -11.36 -14.40 14.33
N ASN A 408 -11.70 -15.23 15.29
CA ASN A 408 -11.67 -16.68 15.17
C ASN A 408 -13.10 -17.22 15.30
N PHE A 409 -13.48 -18.07 14.35
CA PHE A 409 -14.70 -18.83 14.45
C PHE A 409 -14.53 -20.04 15.36
N TYR A 410 -15.57 -20.36 16.13
CA TYR A 410 -15.61 -21.54 16.96
C TYR A 410 -16.91 -22.31 16.84
N THR A 411 -16.85 -23.57 17.24
CA THR A 411 -17.98 -24.49 17.37
C THR A 411 -17.84 -25.25 18.69
N THR A 412 -18.88 -25.98 19.09
CA THR A 412 -18.81 -26.92 20.23
C THR A 412 -17.64 -27.91 20.09
N ALA A 413 -17.33 -28.35 18.86
CA ALA A 413 -16.25 -29.29 18.60
C ALA A 413 -14.86 -28.66 18.66
N TRP A 414 -14.76 -27.36 18.36
CA TRP A 414 -13.48 -26.64 18.29
C TRP A 414 -13.11 -25.96 19.60
N GLY A 415 -14.10 -25.66 20.45
CA GLY A 415 -13.92 -24.91 21.69
C GLY A 415 -13.69 -23.42 21.44
N THR A 416 -13.78 -22.60 22.50
CA THR A 416 -13.48 -21.17 22.41
C THR A 416 -11.96 -20.95 22.29
N PRO A 417 -11.49 -20.10 21.37
CA PRO A 417 -10.08 -19.77 21.24
C PRO A 417 -9.49 -19.20 22.53
N THR A 418 -8.24 -19.52 22.78
CA THR A 418 -7.49 -19.00 23.93
C THR A 418 -6.77 -17.71 23.57
N ILE A 419 -6.74 -16.78 24.52
CA ILE A 419 -5.92 -15.57 24.42
C ILE A 419 -4.54 -15.88 25.01
N PRO A 420 -3.44 -15.54 24.32
CA PRO A 420 -2.09 -15.69 24.88
C PRO A 420 -1.85 -14.79 26.11
N GLY A 421 -1.50 -15.40 27.23
CA GLY A 421 -1.22 -14.73 28.52
C GLY A 421 -2.41 -14.67 29.47
N SER A 422 -2.18 -14.34 30.75
CA SER A 422 -3.19 -14.50 31.81
C SER A 422 -4.16 -13.32 31.98
N THR A 423 -4.00 -12.20 31.26
CA THR A 423 -4.94 -11.07 31.29
C THR A 423 -4.82 -10.25 30.01
N ARG A 424 -5.93 -10.03 29.30
CA ARG A 424 -6.04 -9.08 28.17
C ARG A 424 -7.37 -8.36 28.26
N LYS A 425 -7.53 -7.28 27.51
CA LYS A 425 -8.74 -6.47 27.44
C LYS A 425 -9.23 -6.30 26.00
N ASN A 426 -10.37 -5.65 25.87
CA ASN A 426 -11.03 -5.27 24.63
C ASN A 426 -11.28 -6.43 23.64
N TYR A 427 -11.56 -7.61 24.18
CA TYR A 427 -11.97 -8.77 23.40
C TYR A 427 -13.43 -9.11 23.69
N GLY A 428 -14.03 -9.88 22.80
CA GLY A 428 -15.43 -10.22 22.90
C GLY A 428 -15.78 -11.53 22.22
N ARG A 429 -17.00 -11.97 22.51
CA ARG A 429 -17.55 -13.23 22.01
C ARG A 429 -19.01 -13.05 21.63
N VAL A 430 -19.38 -13.58 20.48
CA VAL A 430 -20.78 -13.71 20.06
C VAL A 430 -21.09 -15.18 19.85
N THR A 431 -22.12 -15.66 20.56
CA THR A 431 -22.60 -17.04 20.43
C THR A 431 -23.87 -17.07 19.58
N GLY A 432 -23.81 -17.84 18.49
CA GLY A 432 -24.92 -18.18 17.61
C GLY A 432 -25.64 -19.48 18.02
N ALA A 433 -26.66 -19.84 17.24
CA ALA A 433 -27.39 -21.10 17.42
C ALA A 433 -26.47 -22.32 17.28
N GLY A 434 -26.67 -23.33 18.13
CA GLY A 434 -25.86 -24.56 18.12
C GLY A 434 -24.45 -24.38 18.71
N ASN A 435 -24.23 -23.35 19.53
CA ASN A 435 -22.95 -23.02 20.18
C ASN A 435 -21.78 -22.80 19.20
N LYS A 436 -22.10 -22.38 17.97
CA LYS A 436 -21.12 -21.80 17.03
C LYS A 436 -21.05 -20.30 17.22
N GLY A 437 -19.92 -19.67 16.97
CA GLY A 437 -19.79 -18.24 17.23
C GLY A 437 -18.47 -17.67 16.74
N VAL A 438 -18.26 -16.39 17.06
CA VAL A 438 -17.00 -15.69 16.82
C VAL A 438 -16.42 -15.20 18.13
N PHE A 439 -15.12 -15.37 18.27
CA PHE A 439 -14.30 -14.79 19.33
C PHE A 439 -13.33 -13.82 18.68
N PHE A 440 -13.28 -12.58 19.16
CA PHE A 440 -12.48 -11.53 18.52
C PHE A 440 -11.73 -10.71 19.56
N TRP A 441 -10.56 -10.22 19.17
CA TRP A 441 -9.72 -9.39 20.03
C TRP A 441 -9.50 -8.02 19.40
N ALA A 442 -10.39 -7.08 19.70
CA ALA A 442 -10.38 -5.73 19.16
C ALA A 442 -9.61 -4.76 20.08
N ASP A 443 -8.47 -5.16 20.63
CA ASP A 443 -7.67 -4.25 21.45
C ASP A 443 -6.85 -3.33 20.55
N SER A 444 -7.17 -2.03 20.53
CA SER A 444 -6.25 -0.94 20.19
C SER A 444 -6.90 0.42 20.44
N PRO A 445 -6.57 1.08 21.57
CA PRO A 445 -6.98 2.47 21.81
C PRO A 445 -5.87 3.41 22.28
N SER A 446 -4.65 2.91 22.49
CA SER A 446 -3.41 3.69 22.55
C SER A 446 -2.50 3.06 21.51
N GLY A 447 -2.30 3.76 20.38
CA GLY A 447 -1.60 3.20 19.22
C GLY A 447 -0.30 2.52 19.64
N PHE A 448 0.06 1.45 18.93
CA PHE A 448 1.48 1.24 18.69
C PHE A 448 2.05 2.61 18.29
N ASN A 449 3.13 3.03 18.94
CA ASN A 449 3.72 4.35 18.72
C ASN A 449 4.06 4.54 17.23
N ALA A 450 3.09 4.95 16.41
CA ALA A 450 3.28 5.51 15.07
C ALA A 450 3.83 6.94 15.18
N SER A 451 4.64 7.15 16.21
CA SER A 451 5.40 8.34 16.51
C SER A 451 6.85 7.91 16.71
N THR A 452 7.44 7.31 15.69
CA THR A 452 8.81 7.68 15.37
C THR A 452 8.76 9.16 14.99
N LYS A 453 9.06 10.03 15.96
CA LYS A 453 9.42 11.40 15.62
C LYS A 453 10.57 11.30 14.61
N TYR A 454 10.56 12.05 13.51
CA TYR A 454 11.79 12.36 12.77
C TYR A 454 12.66 13.21 13.70
N VAL A 455 13.36 12.57 14.64
CA VAL A 455 14.27 13.26 15.54
C VAL A 455 15.56 13.49 14.78
N SER A 456 15.89 14.74 14.49
CA SER A 456 17.26 15.11 14.18
C SER A 456 18.08 15.04 15.48
N THR A 457 18.59 13.86 15.87
CA THR A 457 19.51 13.79 17.03
C THR A 457 20.95 13.98 16.58
N ASN A 458 21.48 15.18 16.83
CA ASN A 458 22.92 15.42 16.91
C ASN A 458 23.44 14.91 18.27
N THR A 459 23.49 13.61 18.52
CA THR A 459 24.34 13.06 19.60
C THR A 459 24.49 11.55 19.49
N GLU A 460 25.75 11.12 19.51
CA GLU A 460 26.20 9.72 19.43
C GLU A 460 25.70 8.86 20.58
N GLY A 461 25.39 7.60 20.26
CA GLY A 461 25.65 6.47 21.15
C GLY A 461 24.43 5.81 21.79
N THR A 462 23.86 4.81 21.11
CA THR A 462 23.57 3.48 21.66
C THR A 462 23.16 2.55 20.51
N SER A 463 23.97 1.51 20.23
CA SER A 463 23.67 0.54 19.17
C SER A 463 22.61 -0.46 19.65
N GLN A 464 21.48 -0.55 18.95
CA GLN A 464 20.59 -1.72 19.01
C GLN A 464 20.82 -2.59 17.76
N SER A 465 20.80 -3.91 17.97
CA SER A 465 21.13 -4.92 16.97
C SER A 465 20.17 -4.91 15.77
N VAL A 466 20.73 -4.77 14.57
CA VAL A 466 20.04 -4.66 13.26
C VAL A 466 19.96 -6.02 12.54
N PRO A 467 18.76 -6.43 12.11
CA PRO A 467 18.56 -7.02 10.77
C PRO A 467 17.19 -6.60 10.15
N LYS A 468 16.89 -6.43 8.85
CA LYS A 468 17.45 -6.66 7.49
C LYS A 468 16.66 -5.72 6.52
N LYS A 469 17.11 -5.62 5.26
CA LYS A 469 16.58 -4.83 4.09
C LYS A 469 15.05 -4.61 4.03
N PRO A 470 14.57 -3.53 3.36
CA PRO A 470 13.17 -3.38 2.96
C PRO A 470 12.70 -4.67 2.26
N ARG A 471 11.62 -5.28 2.75
CA ARG A 471 11.05 -6.48 2.13
C ARG A 471 9.88 -6.05 1.27
N SER A 472 9.96 -6.33 -0.03
CA SER A 472 8.80 -6.23 -0.90
C SER A 472 7.79 -7.32 -0.50
N LEU A 473 6.50 -6.99 -0.49
CA LEU A 473 5.41 -7.94 -0.24
C LEU A 473 5.47 -9.18 -1.17
N LYS A 474 6.14 -9.03 -2.31
CA LYS A 474 6.41 -10.12 -3.24
C LYS A 474 7.37 -11.18 -2.68
N SER A 475 8.47 -10.77 -2.03
CA SER A 475 9.40 -11.71 -1.36
C SER A 475 8.73 -12.54 -0.26
N VAL A 476 7.58 -12.06 0.21
CA VAL A 476 6.69 -12.71 1.17
C VAL A 476 5.69 -13.66 0.48
N ILE A 477 5.29 -13.37 -0.76
CA ILE A 477 4.28 -14.13 -1.51
C ILE A 477 4.87 -15.23 -2.41
N GLU A 478 6.20 -15.36 -2.53
CA GLU A 478 6.93 -16.22 -3.50
C GLU A 478 6.64 -17.75 -3.52
N GLU A 479 5.63 -18.25 -2.80
CA GLU A 479 5.13 -19.61 -3.01
C GLU A 479 4.27 -19.70 -4.29
N THR A 480 4.65 -20.61 -5.21
CA THR A 480 4.01 -20.82 -6.51
C THR A 480 2.49 -21.01 -6.39
N PRO A 481 1.65 -20.03 -6.77
CA PRO A 481 0.21 -20.19 -6.69
C PRO A 481 -0.25 -21.11 -7.82
N HIS A 482 -1.09 -22.09 -7.51
CA HIS A 482 -1.80 -22.90 -8.52
C HIS A 482 -2.95 -22.10 -9.20
N SER A 483 -3.06 -20.79 -8.93
CA SER A 483 -4.19 -19.93 -9.32
C SER A 483 -3.76 -18.53 -9.81
N GLY A 484 -2.91 -18.48 -10.83
CA GLY A 484 -2.66 -17.27 -11.64
C GLY A 484 -1.88 -16.12 -10.97
N PRO A 485 -1.51 -15.08 -11.73
CA PRO A 485 -0.68 -13.99 -11.21
C PRO A 485 -1.47 -13.09 -10.24
N THR A 486 -0.79 -12.64 -9.19
CA THR A 486 -1.39 -11.92 -8.04
C THR A 486 -0.90 -10.47 -7.99
N PRO A 487 -1.77 -9.46 -8.23
CA PRO A 487 -1.40 -8.07 -8.06
C PRO A 487 -1.21 -7.72 -6.59
N ILE A 488 -0.16 -6.96 -6.32
CA ILE A 488 0.13 -6.30 -5.06
C ILE A 488 0.19 -4.80 -5.34
N CYS A 489 -0.55 -4.01 -4.57
CA CYS A 489 -0.47 -2.54 -4.62
C CYS A 489 0.20 -2.04 -3.33
N GLY A 490 0.92 -0.93 -3.43
CA GLY A 490 1.66 -0.36 -2.32
C GLY A 490 2.94 -1.14 -1.98
N ILE A 491 4.05 -0.40 -1.82
CA ILE A 491 5.23 -0.87 -1.11
C ILE A 491 5.54 0.21 -0.08
N GLU A 492 5.72 -0.20 1.17
CA GLU A 492 6.19 0.71 2.18
C GLU A 492 7.68 0.98 1.98
N PHE A 493 8.00 2.14 1.40
CA PHE A 493 9.37 2.64 1.33
C PHE A 493 9.62 3.59 2.49
N ILE A 494 10.45 3.17 3.44
CA ILE A 494 10.87 4.01 4.56
C ILE A 494 12.18 4.70 4.15
N ASN A 495 12.08 5.79 3.39
CA ASN A 495 13.24 6.60 3.01
C ASN A 495 13.13 8.00 3.62
N ASP A 496 13.52 8.14 4.88
CA ASP A 496 13.70 9.45 5.49
C ASP A 496 15.09 10.01 5.20
N SER A 497 15.11 11.30 4.85
CA SER A 497 16.24 12.20 4.60
C SER A 497 17.61 11.54 4.36
N ALA A 498 18.08 11.65 3.11
CA ALA A 498 19.42 11.32 2.65
C ALA A 498 20.54 11.85 3.58
N ARG A 499 20.89 11.09 4.62
CA ARG A 499 22.21 11.02 5.23
C ARG A 499 22.53 9.56 5.50
N THR A 500 23.74 9.21 5.12
CA THR A 500 24.35 7.88 5.24
C THR A 500 24.18 7.31 6.65
N PHE A 501 23.84 6.02 6.70
CA PHE A 501 23.65 5.13 7.85
C PHE A 501 22.23 5.09 8.44
N GLU A 502 21.64 3.89 8.35
CA GLU A 502 20.48 3.36 9.09
C GLU A 502 19.07 3.59 8.49
N SER A 503 18.68 2.64 7.63
CA SER A 503 17.27 2.37 7.27
C SER A 503 16.60 1.56 8.38
N ILE A 504 15.58 2.13 9.01
CA ILE A 504 14.77 1.52 10.09
C ILE A 504 13.85 0.42 9.49
N PRO A 505 13.81 -0.80 10.03
CA PRO A 505 12.80 -1.80 9.71
C PRO A 505 11.51 -1.52 10.51
N ILE A 506 10.35 -1.61 9.87
CA ILE A 506 9.06 -1.80 10.56
C ILE A 506 8.96 -3.29 10.87
N GLU A 507 8.57 -3.59 12.12
CA GLU A 507 8.59 -4.92 12.77
C GLU A 507 7.95 -6.05 11.96
#